data_AF-A0A1X7J251-F1
#
_entry.id   AF-A0A1X7J251-F1
#
_cell.length_a   1.000
_cell.length_b   1.000
_cell.length_c   1.000
_cell.angle_alpha   90.00
_cell.angle_beta   90.00
_cell.angle_gamma   90.00
#
_symmetry.space_group_name_H-M   'P 1'
#
loop_
_entity.id
_entity.type
_entity.pdbx_description
1 polymer ?
#
loop_
_entity_poly.entity_id
_entity_poly.type
_entity_poly.pdbx_seq_one_letter_code
_entity_poly.pdbx_strand_id
1 'polypeptide(L)'
;MNGMTVRECYHILNLSPGASWSEVKAAFRRCARQSHPDVARSSSRDFERISEAYMTLRDRFRSGERFEEERAGEKGRKIDLSWMWDPFVKASSWVSRTVEDVSRKRKEKKEERERTRREEEARRARVLDDAISEAEESLEAILSRVDRPGSVSDRGRLLKRLESSLPEVRSLAIGRLLPSIGSSEVSSAIERCISRFGLDEEVIDGLATLKDPMGSLRYAMAGAPHFRSMTLGVARKYLKWIKSIPGGKSIYSGLPEPASSQVAGVLMAQWPQDLPLPPVSRIESFLASKDEALLVPLLRQLYRRGCPDRLMLRIRAISEKSEDPAVKAWSRAIVCRSTVV
;
A
#
# COMPACT_ATOMS: atom_id res chain seq x y z
N MET A 1 25.91 11.25 -12.05
CA MET A 1 26.18 10.91 -10.64
C MET A 1 27.65 10.57 -10.55
N ASN A 2 28.43 11.40 -9.83
CA ASN A 2 29.88 11.25 -9.70
C ASN A 2 30.18 9.93 -8.97
N GLY A 3 30.52 8.88 -9.71
CA GLY A 3 30.92 7.60 -9.12
C GLY A 3 32.23 7.75 -8.37
N MET A 4 32.29 7.24 -7.14
CA MET A 4 33.53 7.25 -6.35
C MET A 4 34.66 6.56 -7.10
N THR A 5 35.81 7.21 -7.18
CA THR A 5 36.98 6.62 -7.82
C THR A 5 37.55 5.51 -6.93
N VAL A 6 38.23 4.53 -7.53
CA VAL A 6 38.72 3.38 -6.77
C VAL A 6 39.78 3.78 -5.73
N ARG A 7 40.56 4.83 -6.00
CA ARG A 7 41.51 5.37 -5.01
C ARG A 7 40.79 5.98 -3.81
N GLU A 8 39.68 6.69 -4.03
CA GLU A 8 38.84 7.22 -2.95
C GLU A 8 38.19 6.08 -2.15
N CYS A 9 37.78 5.00 -2.80
CA CYS A 9 37.20 3.83 -2.10
C CYS A 9 38.20 3.19 -1.13
N TYR A 10 39.49 3.08 -1.50
CA TYR A 10 40.54 2.61 -0.59
C TYR A 10 40.75 3.59 0.57
N HIS A 11 40.74 4.89 0.31
CA HIS A 11 40.91 5.90 1.34
C HIS A 11 39.74 5.93 2.33
N ILE A 12 38.50 5.76 1.87
CA ILE A 12 37.30 5.70 2.75
C ILE A 12 37.34 4.48 3.67
N LEU A 13 37.94 3.37 3.23
CA LEU A 13 38.17 2.19 4.04
C LEU A 13 39.49 2.25 4.85
N ASN A 14 40.18 3.40 4.86
CA ASN A 14 41.50 3.59 5.48
C ASN A 14 42.54 2.53 5.05
N LEU A 15 42.63 2.30 3.74
CA LEU A 15 43.56 1.37 3.12
C LEU A 15 44.43 2.07 2.08
N SER A 16 45.64 1.56 1.89
CA SER A 16 46.52 2.00 0.81
C SER A 16 45.97 1.53 -0.55
N PRO A 17 46.12 2.33 -1.63
CA PRO A 17 45.71 1.92 -2.96
C PRO A 17 46.41 0.63 -3.39
N GLY A 18 45.63 -0.38 -3.80
CA GLY A 18 46.15 -1.70 -4.20
C GLY A 18 46.14 -2.76 -3.10
N ALA A 19 45.52 -2.47 -1.94
CA ALA A 19 45.32 -3.45 -0.88
C ALA A 19 44.59 -4.72 -1.38
N SER A 20 45.00 -5.87 -0.85
CA SER A 20 44.45 -7.16 -1.23
C SER A 20 42.97 -7.29 -0.84
N TRP A 21 42.22 -8.16 -1.53
CA TRP A 21 40.81 -8.36 -1.25
C TRP A 21 40.52 -8.81 0.20
N SER A 22 41.46 -9.54 0.80
CA SER A 22 41.41 -9.91 2.23
C SER A 22 41.48 -8.70 3.16
N GLU A 23 42.33 -7.72 2.83
CA GLU A 23 42.50 -6.48 3.61
C GLU A 23 41.30 -5.56 3.46
N VAL A 24 40.74 -5.44 2.25
CA VAL A 24 39.49 -4.69 1.99
C VAL A 24 38.33 -5.23 2.83
N LYS A 25 38.14 -6.55 2.86
CA LYS A 25 37.11 -7.20 3.70
C LYS A 25 37.36 -7.00 5.20
N ALA A 26 38.62 -7.02 5.63
CA ALA A 26 38.96 -6.81 7.03
C ALA A 26 38.74 -5.34 7.47
N ALA A 27 39.09 -4.39 6.62
CA ALA A 27 38.88 -2.97 6.85
C ALA A 27 37.38 -2.61 6.89
N PHE A 28 36.59 -3.09 5.94
CA PHE A 28 35.13 -2.89 5.94
C PHE A 28 34.49 -3.38 7.24
N ARG A 29 34.85 -4.58 7.72
CA ARG A 29 34.33 -5.11 9.00
C ARG A 29 34.77 -4.29 10.22
N ARG A 30 35.90 -3.57 10.14
CA ARG A 30 36.34 -2.67 11.22
C ARG A 30 35.55 -1.35 11.15
N CYS A 31 35.50 -0.72 9.98
CA CYS A 31 34.77 0.53 9.77
C CYS A 31 33.27 0.37 10.06
N ALA A 32 32.61 -0.67 9.54
CA ALA A 32 31.19 -0.95 9.75
C ALA A 32 30.81 -1.16 11.23
N ARG A 33 31.74 -1.68 12.05
CA ARG A 33 31.51 -1.82 13.51
C ARG A 33 31.67 -0.50 14.25
N GLN A 34 32.49 0.41 13.73
CA GLN A 34 32.73 1.72 14.34
C GLN A 34 31.66 2.74 13.95
N SER A 35 31.03 2.59 12.79
CA SER A 35 30.01 3.51 12.26
C SER A 35 28.57 2.95 12.34
N HIS A 36 28.33 1.92 13.15
CA HIS A 36 26.99 1.36 13.33
C HIS A 36 26.13 2.34 14.17
N PRO A 37 24.89 2.67 13.76
CA PRO A 37 24.09 3.73 14.38
C PRO A 37 23.71 3.44 15.85
N ASP A 38 23.76 2.18 16.30
CA ASP A 38 23.56 1.82 17.72
C ASP A 38 24.79 2.03 18.62
N VAL A 39 26.00 2.15 18.06
CA VAL A 39 27.24 2.20 18.85
C VAL A 39 27.91 3.57 18.80
N ALA A 40 27.67 4.35 17.75
CA ALA A 40 28.18 5.72 17.63
C ALA A 40 27.06 6.64 17.13
N ARG A 41 26.95 7.85 17.67
CA ARG A 41 26.12 8.96 17.15
C ARG A 41 26.62 9.47 15.78
N SER A 42 27.23 8.62 14.96
CA SER A 42 27.68 8.91 13.61
C SER A 42 26.53 8.77 12.61
N SER A 43 26.52 9.62 11.60
CA SER A 43 25.40 9.78 10.69
C SER A 43 25.22 8.54 9.79
N SER A 44 23.97 8.16 9.47
CA SER A 44 23.61 7.10 8.49
C SER A 44 24.43 7.21 7.18
N ARG A 45 24.78 8.45 6.83
CA ARG A 45 25.53 8.83 5.63
C ARG A 45 26.96 8.29 5.61
N ASP A 46 27.60 8.14 6.77
CA ASP A 46 28.97 7.63 6.85
C ASP A 46 28.99 6.12 6.61
N PHE A 47 27.99 5.39 7.12
CA PHE A 47 27.82 3.97 6.87
C PHE A 47 27.45 3.67 5.42
N GLU A 48 26.59 4.50 4.82
CA GLU A 48 26.25 4.42 3.39
C GLU A 48 27.51 4.59 2.52
N ARG A 49 28.35 5.59 2.81
CA ARG A 49 29.61 5.83 2.09
C ARG A 49 30.61 4.69 2.21
N ILE A 50 30.76 4.10 3.40
CA ILE A 50 31.63 2.94 3.64
C ILE A 50 31.11 1.70 2.86
N SER A 51 29.78 1.53 2.80
CA SER A 51 29.15 0.43 2.09
C SER A 51 29.26 0.58 0.58
N GLU A 52 29.09 1.79 0.06
CA GLU A 52 29.26 2.11 -1.36
C GLU A 52 30.71 1.87 -1.81
N ALA A 53 31.71 2.36 -1.07
CA ALA A 53 33.12 2.11 -1.34
C ALA A 53 33.48 0.61 -1.37
N TYR A 54 32.91 -0.18 -0.46
CA TYR A 54 33.11 -1.63 -0.44
C TYR A 54 32.48 -2.33 -1.65
N MET A 55 31.26 -1.93 -2.05
CA MET A 55 30.57 -2.51 -3.21
C MET A 55 31.36 -2.24 -4.50
N THR A 56 31.84 -1.00 -4.69
CA THR A 56 32.65 -0.63 -5.87
C THR A 56 33.96 -1.42 -5.94
N LEU A 57 34.65 -1.61 -4.81
CA LEU A 57 35.86 -2.45 -4.77
C LEU A 57 35.55 -3.92 -5.00
N ARG A 58 34.48 -4.45 -4.40
CA ARG A 58 34.04 -5.84 -4.58
C ARG A 58 33.76 -6.14 -6.03
N ASP A 59 33.02 -5.27 -6.69
CA ASP A 59 32.62 -5.47 -8.07
C ASP A 59 33.84 -5.34 -9.00
N ARG A 60 34.81 -4.47 -8.67
CA ARG A 60 36.11 -4.42 -9.38
C ARG A 60 36.93 -5.70 -9.23
N PHE A 61 37.03 -6.26 -8.02
CA PHE A 61 37.70 -7.55 -7.77
C PHE A 61 36.95 -8.73 -8.42
N ARG A 62 35.63 -8.62 -8.60
CA ARG A 62 34.79 -9.63 -9.23
C ARG A 62 34.86 -9.58 -10.76
N SER A 63 34.95 -8.39 -11.35
CA SER A 63 35.00 -8.19 -12.80
C SER A 63 36.38 -8.48 -13.42
N GLY A 64 37.40 -8.75 -12.61
CA GLY A 64 38.68 -9.28 -13.12
C GLY A 64 39.48 -8.32 -13.99
N GLU A 65 39.20 -7.02 -13.97
CA GLU A 65 40.04 -6.00 -14.61
C GLU A 65 41.39 -5.92 -13.89
N ARG A 66 42.32 -6.76 -14.35
CA ARG A 66 43.74 -6.63 -14.09
C ARG A 66 44.20 -5.30 -14.67
N PHE A 67 44.87 -4.49 -13.86
CA PHE A 67 45.97 -3.69 -14.39
C PHE A 67 47.00 -4.71 -14.90
N GLU A 68 47.04 -4.91 -16.22
CA GLU A 68 48.21 -5.48 -16.90
C GLU A 68 49.06 -4.29 -17.36
N GLU A 69 50.25 -4.17 -16.80
CA GLU A 69 51.37 -3.59 -17.51
C GLU A 69 52.47 -4.67 -17.59
N GLU A 70 52.60 -5.20 -18.82
CA GLU A 70 53.77 -5.78 -19.51
C GLU A 70 54.94 -6.32 -18.65
N ARG A 71 55.46 -7.55 -18.79
CA ARG A 71 55.66 -8.36 -20.01
C ARG A 71 56.00 -9.84 -19.67
N ALA A 72 55.50 -10.72 -20.53
CA ALA A 72 55.93 -12.06 -20.96
C ALA A 72 57.11 -12.79 -20.28
N GLY A 73 56.88 -14.08 -19.95
CA GLY A 73 57.94 -15.10 -19.93
C GLY A 73 57.82 -16.19 -18.86
N GLU A 74 57.33 -17.37 -19.28
CA GLU A 74 57.62 -18.71 -18.76
C GLU A 74 57.41 -19.11 -17.28
N LYS A 75 56.67 -20.23 -17.14
CA LYS A 75 56.63 -21.22 -16.05
C LYS A 75 56.64 -20.69 -14.61
N GLY A 76 55.48 -20.84 -13.97
CA GLY A 76 55.26 -20.61 -12.55
C GLY A 76 56.40 -21.11 -11.68
N ARG A 77 57.17 -20.16 -11.16
CA ARG A 77 58.21 -20.39 -10.17
C ARG A 77 57.99 -19.40 -9.04
N LYS A 78 57.82 -19.98 -7.85
CA LYS A 78 57.81 -19.30 -6.55
C LYS A 78 58.91 -18.25 -6.52
N ILE A 79 58.56 -17.00 -6.24
CA ILE A 79 59.54 -16.05 -5.71
C ILE A 79 59.84 -16.52 -4.30
N ASP A 80 61.05 -17.05 -4.20
CA ASP A 80 61.67 -17.54 -3.00
C ASP A 80 62.16 -16.35 -2.17
N LEU A 81 61.36 -15.95 -1.18
CA LEU A 81 61.79 -15.08 -0.09
C LEU A 81 62.43 -15.88 1.06
N SER A 82 62.98 -17.08 0.74
CA SER A 82 63.93 -17.86 1.55
C SER A 82 65.05 -17.00 2.13
N TRP A 83 65.44 -15.90 1.49
CA TRP A 83 66.48 -15.03 2.04
C TRP A 83 66.08 -14.28 3.33
N MET A 84 64.77 -14.14 3.64
CA MET A 84 64.29 -13.59 4.92
C MET A 84 64.01 -14.68 5.98
N TRP A 85 64.01 -15.95 5.58
CA TRP A 85 63.68 -17.09 6.44
C TRP A 85 64.83 -18.10 6.59
N ASP A 86 66.02 -17.77 6.08
CA ASP A 86 67.22 -18.60 6.21
C ASP A 86 67.67 -18.84 7.68
N PRO A 87 67.30 -18.00 8.66
CA PRO A 87 67.48 -18.35 10.08
C PRO A 87 66.38 -19.27 10.68
N PHE A 88 65.21 -19.43 10.04
CA PHE A 88 64.02 -20.07 10.64
C PHE A 88 63.69 -21.49 10.11
N VAL A 89 64.24 -21.92 8.97
CA VAL A 89 63.88 -23.21 8.32
C VAL A 89 64.58 -24.45 8.93
N LYS A 90 65.57 -24.27 9.82
CA LYS A 90 66.24 -25.38 10.53
C LYS A 90 65.46 -25.99 11.71
N ALA A 91 64.24 -25.54 11.98
CA ALA A 91 63.42 -26.02 13.12
C ALA A 91 62.22 -26.92 12.71
N SER A 92 62.29 -27.60 11.56
CA SER A 92 61.12 -28.22 10.92
C SER A 92 60.89 -29.72 11.18
N SER A 93 61.65 -30.40 12.04
CA SER A 93 61.26 -31.75 12.52
C SER A 93 60.39 -31.72 13.79
N TRP A 94 60.30 -30.57 14.46
CA TRP A 94 59.48 -30.41 15.68
C TRP A 94 58.08 -29.85 15.41
N VAL A 95 57.81 -29.24 14.24
CA VAL A 95 56.58 -28.48 13.96
C VAL A 95 55.50 -29.24 13.17
N SER A 96 55.82 -30.32 12.45
CA SER A 96 54.82 -31.04 11.63
C SER A 96 53.76 -31.80 12.45
N ARG A 97 54.08 -32.22 13.68
CA ARG A 97 53.08 -32.82 14.60
C ARG A 97 52.06 -31.78 15.12
N THR A 98 52.49 -30.53 15.30
CA THR A 98 51.66 -29.46 15.86
C THR A 98 50.63 -28.87 14.89
N VAL A 99 50.85 -28.89 13.57
CA VAL A 99 49.92 -28.28 12.60
C VAL A 99 48.67 -29.12 12.39
N GLU A 100 48.81 -30.45 12.39
CA GLU A 100 47.67 -31.38 12.37
C GLU A 100 46.87 -31.31 13.67
N ASP A 101 47.54 -31.30 14.83
CA ASP A 101 46.89 -31.14 16.12
C ASP A 101 46.15 -29.79 16.27
N VAL A 102 46.72 -28.70 15.74
CA VAL A 102 46.06 -27.39 15.72
C VAL A 102 44.87 -27.37 14.77
N SER A 103 44.96 -28.04 13.62
CA SER A 103 43.86 -28.14 12.65
C SER A 103 42.73 -29.01 13.21
N ARG A 104 43.05 -30.11 13.89
CA ARG A 104 42.09 -30.95 14.61
C ARG A 104 41.39 -30.17 15.72
N LYS A 105 42.13 -29.48 16.58
CA LYS A 105 41.57 -28.62 17.64
C LYS A 105 40.68 -27.49 17.09
N ARG A 106 41.01 -26.91 15.93
CA ARG A 106 40.16 -25.91 15.27
C ARG A 106 38.86 -26.50 14.73
N LYS A 107 38.91 -27.72 14.18
CA LYS A 107 37.73 -28.44 13.70
C LYS A 107 36.82 -28.82 14.86
N GLU A 108 37.37 -29.39 15.93
CA GLU A 108 36.66 -29.71 17.18
C GLU A 108 36.00 -28.45 17.77
N LYS A 109 36.73 -27.34 17.88
CA LYS A 109 36.18 -26.07 18.39
C LYS A 109 35.09 -25.47 17.48
N LYS A 110 35.16 -25.72 16.17
CA LYS A 110 34.11 -25.30 15.21
C LYS A 110 32.86 -26.17 15.36
N GLU A 111 33.02 -27.49 15.48
CA GLU A 111 31.93 -28.43 15.69
C GLU A 111 31.24 -28.19 17.04
N GLU A 112 31.99 -27.85 18.08
CA GLU A 112 31.48 -27.46 19.39
C GLU A 112 30.69 -26.14 19.33
N ARG A 113 31.18 -25.13 18.58
CA ARG A 113 30.45 -23.89 18.31
C ARG A 113 29.17 -24.11 17.49
N GLU A 114 29.20 -25.04 16.55
CA GLU A 114 28.00 -25.40 15.79
C GLU A 114 26.99 -26.18 16.65
N ARG A 115 27.45 -27.07 17.55
CA ARG A 115 26.58 -27.76 18.51
C ARG A 115 25.91 -26.77 19.45
N THR A 116 26.68 -25.90 20.09
CA THR A 116 26.15 -24.88 21.00
C THR A 116 25.17 -23.95 20.29
N ARG A 117 25.47 -23.51 19.06
CA ARG A 117 24.54 -22.73 18.25
C ARG A 117 23.25 -23.49 17.92
N ARG A 118 23.33 -24.76 17.50
CA ARG A 118 22.15 -25.60 17.24
C ARG A 118 21.31 -25.81 18.50
N GLU A 119 21.96 -25.99 19.66
CA GLU A 119 21.27 -26.10 20.95
C GLU A 119 20.60 -24.81 21.37
N GLU A 120 21.21 -23.64 21.13
CA GLU A 120 20.60 -22.34 21.37
C GLU A 120 19.42 -22.07 20.43
N GLU A 121 19.56 -22.40 19.14
CA GLU A 121 18.48 -22.29 18.14
C GLU A 121 17.31 -23.20 18.51
N ALA A 122 17.57 -24.44 18.92
CA ALA A 122 16.55 -25.37 19.41
C ALA A 122 15.88 -24.88 20.70
N ARG A 123 16.62 -24.25 21.62
CA ARG A 123 16.05 -23.63 22.83
C ARG A 123 15.12 -22.47 22.48
N ARG A 124 15.55 -21.58 21.57
CA ARG A 124 14.72 -20.44 21.12
C ARG A 124 13.45 -20.91 20.41
N ALA A 125 13.55 -21.96 19.59
CA ALA A 125 12.39 -22.55 18.94
C ALA A 125 11.37 -23.08 19.95
N ARG A 126 11.82 -23.78 21.00
CA ARG A 126 10.92 -24.25 22.08
C ARG A 126 10.25 -23.11 22.84
N VAL A 127 11.01 -22.08 23.23
CA VAL A 127 10.43 -20.92 23.93
C VAL A 127 9.38 -20.21 23.08
N LEU A 128 9.60 -20.12 21.77
CA LEU A 128 8.61 -19.55 20.85
C LEU A 128 7.37 -20.43 20.76
N ASP A 129 7.54 -21.76 20.66
CA ASP A 129 6.45 -22.73 20.60
C ASP A 129 5.61 -22.72 21.89
N ASP A 130 6.26 -22.65 23.05
CA ASP A 130 5.61 -22.50 24.36
C ASP A 130 4.82 -21.19 24.43
N ALA A 131 5.40 -20.07 23.97
CA ALA A 131 4.73 -18.77 23.95
C ALA A 131 3.54 -18.72 22.98
N ILE A 132 3.63 -19.40 21.83
CA ILE A 132 2.52 -19.54 20.89
C ILE A 132 1.41 -20.38 21.52
N SER A 133 1.76 -21.51 22.13
CA SER A 133 0.80 -22.40 22.80
C SER A 133 0.07 -21.66 23.93
N GLU A 134 0.78 -20.90 24.76
CA GLU A 134 0.17 -20.08 25.81
C GLU A 134 -0.77 -19.00 25.23
N ALA A 135 -0.38 -18.38 24.12
CA ALA A 135 -1.24 -17.41 23.43
C ALA A 135 -2.51 -18.07 22.86
N GLU A 136 -2.40 -19.26 22.27
CA GLU A 136 -3.52 -20.05 21.76
C GLU A 136 -4.48 -20.46 22.88
N GLU A 137 -3.96 -20.99 23.99
CA GLU A 137 -4.74 -21.31 25.18
C GLU A 137 -5.47 -20.08 25.75
N SER A 138 -4.80 -18.92 25.78
CA SER A 138 -5.40 -17.67 26.24
C SER A 138 -6.54 -17.20 25.32
N LEU A 139 -6.38 -17.35 24.00
CA LEU A 139 -7.40 -17.03 23.01
C LEU A 139 -8.59 -17.98 23.13
N GLU A 140 -8.34 -19.28 23.30
CA GLU A 140 -9.40 -20.28 23.47
C GLU A 140 -10.17 -20.08 24.78
N ALA A 141 -9.48 -19.68 25.86
CA ALA A 141 -10.12 -19.26 27.11
C ALA A 141 -10.99 -18.00 26.93
N ILE A 142 -10.60 -17.05 26.07
CA ILE A 142 -11.42 -15.87 25.74
C ILE A 142 -12.63 -16.28 24.90
N LEU A 143 -12.44 -17.12 23.88
CA LEU A 143 -13.49 -17.58 22.99
C LEU A 143 -14.54 -18.44 23.72
N SER A 144 -14.11 -19.34 24.60
CA SER A 144 -15.02 -20.16 25.44
C SER A 144 -15.83 -19.31 26.43
N ARG A 145 -15.30 -18.19 26.92
CA ARG A 145 -16.07 -17.22 27.72
C ARG A 145 -17.13 -16.49 26.89
N VAL A 146 -16.89 -16.30 25.60
CA VAL A 146 -17.85 -15.73 24.66
C VAL A 146 -18.97 -16.72 24.33
N ASP A 147 -18.72 -18.04 24.41
CA ASP A 147 -19.66 -19.08 23.96
C ASP A 147 -20.54 -19.71 25.06
N ARG A 148 -20.79 -18.99 26.18
CA ARG A 148 -21.65 -19.52 27.25
C ARG A 148 -23.08 -19.79 26.73
N PRO A 149 -23.68 -20.97 27.00
CA PRO A 149 -25.09 -21.22 26.70
C PRO A 149 -25.95 -20.38 27.66
N GLY A 150 -26.55 -19.31 27.11
CA GLY A 150 -27.20 -18.23 27.86
C GLY A 150 -26.60 -16.83 27.57
N SER A 151 -25.49 -16.77 26.85
CA SER A 151 -24.96 -15.53 26.27
C SER A 151 -25.84 -15.07 25.10
N VAL A 152 -25.95 -13.75 24.89
CA VAL A 152 -26.66 -13.16 23.75
C VAL A 152 -26.29 -13.94 22.47
N SER A 153 -27.29 -14.53 21.79
CA SER A 153 -27.11 -15.23 20.51
C SER A 153 -26.16 -14.43 19.61
N ASP A 154 -25.27 -15.09 18.85
CA ASP A 154 -24.36 -14.41 17.94
C ASP A 154 -25.04 -13.33 17.09
N ARG A 155 -26.28 -13.61 16.67
CA ARG A 155 -27.15 -12.63 16.01
C ARG A 155 -27.36 -11.37 16.87
N GLY A 156 -27.76 -11.51 18.13
CA GLY A 156 -27.94 -10.37 19.05
C GLY A 156 -26.64 -9.59 19.30
N ARG A 157 -25.47 -10.26 19.35
CA ARG A 157 -24.17 -9.57 19.42
C ARG A 157 -23.90 -8.74 18.17
N LEU A 158 -24.17 -9.29 17.00
CA LEU A 158 -24.01 -8.60 15.72
C LEU A 158 -25.00 -7.43 15.58
N LEU A 159 -26.25 -7.61 15.99
CA LEU A 159 -27.26 -6.54 16.01
C LEU A 159 -26.81 -5.37 16.89
N LYS A 160 -26.25 -5.64 18.07
CA LYS A 160 -25.68 -4.58 18.93
C LYS A 160 -24.48 -3.89 18.29
N ARG A 161 -23.65 -4.61 17.53
CA ARG A 161 -22.49 -4.03 16.82
C ARG A 161 -22.88 -3.04 15.71
N LEU A 162 -24.10 -3.13 15.16
CA LEU A 162 -24.63 -2.14 14.22
C LEU A 162 -24.78 -0.75 14.83
N GLU A 163 -24.87 -0.64 16.16
CA GLU A 163 -24.98 0.63 16.88
C GLU A 163 -23.62 1.29 17.17
N SER A 164 -22.51 0.63 16.81
CA SER A 164 -21.16 1.14 17.00
C SER A 164 -20.93 2.46 16.24
N SER A 165 -20.17 3.38 16.84
CA SER A 165 -19.72 4.61 16.16
C SER A 165 -18.69 4.33 15.05
N LEU A 166 -17.93 3.23 15.16
CA LEU A 166 -16.88 2.84 14.22
C LEU A 166 -17.47 2.20 12.96
N PRO A 167 -17.25 2.77 11.76
CA PRO A 167 -17.73 2.21 10.50
C PRO A 167 -17.33 0.76 10.30
N GLU A 168 -16.06 0.41 10.54
CA GLU A 168 -15.49 -0.91 10.28
C GLU A 168 -16.20 -2.01 11.08
N VAL A 169 -16.61 -1.69 12.31
CA VAL A 169 -17.38 -2.61 13.17
C VAL A 169 -18.77 -2.86 12.57
N ARG A 170 -19.41 -1.81 12.05
CA ARG A 170 -20.73 -1.91 11.41
C ARG A 170 -20.64 -2.67 10.09
N SER A 171 -19.65 -2.39 9.23
CA SER A 171 -19.48 -3.09 7.95
C SER A 171 -19.26 -4.58 8.16
N LEU A 172 -18.42 -4.97 9.13
CA LEU A 172 -18.22 -6.37 9.51
C LEU A 172 -19.51 -7.02 10.02
N ALA A 173 -20.26 -6.31 10.88
CA ALA A 173 -21.52 -6.81 11.42
C ALA A 173 -22.57 -7.01 10.32
N ILE A 174 -22.73 -6.03 9.43
CA ILE A 174 -23.62 -6.13 8.25
C ILE A 174 -23.20 -7.32 7.41
N GLY A 175 -21.92 -7.46 7.07
CA GLY A 175 -21.40 -8.58 6.26
C GLY A 175 -21.78 -9.96 6.82
N ARG A 176 -21.73 -10.13 8.15
CA ARG A 176 -22.14 -11.37 8.83
C ARG A 176 -23.66 -11.55 8.94
N LEU A 177 -24.42 -10.45 8.91
CA LEU A 177 -25.88 -10.47 8.99
C LEU A 177 -26.56 -10.63 7.62
N LEU A 178 -25.91 -10.27 6.51
CA LEU A 178 -26.46 -10.38 5.15
C LEU A 178 -27.02 -11.78 4.80
N PRO A 179 -26.39 -12.91 5.17
CA PRO A 179 -26.98 -14.23 4.92
C PRO A 179 -28.31 -14.47 5.64
N SER A 180 -28.58 -13.74 6.74
CA SER A 180 -29.80 -13.81 7.55
C SER A 180 -30.82 -12.72 7.22
N ILE A 181 -30.68 -12.01 6.09
CA ILE A 181 -31.47 -10.80 5.77
C ILE A 181 -32.98 -11.04 5.61
N GLY A 182 -33.39 -12.29 5.38
CA GLY A 182 -34.80 -12.68 5.34
C GLY A 182 -35.53 -12.51 6.68
N SER A 183 -34.80 -12.40 7.80
CA SER A 183 -35.38 -12.04 9.09
C SER A 183 -35.77 -10.56 9.12
N SER A 184 -37.03 -10.27 9.42
CA SER A 184 -37.53 -8.88 9.54
C SER A 184 -36.75 -8.07 10.57
N GLU A 185 -36.33 -8.69 11.67
CA GLU A 185 -35.51 -8.06 12.71
C GLU A 185 -34.15 -7.60 12.16
N VAL A 186 -33.44 -8.51 11.48
CA VAL A 186 -32.14 -8.23 10.86
C VAL A 186 -32.27 -7.17 9.77
N SER A 187 -33.27 -7.34 8.91
CA SER A 187 -33.53 -6.41 7.81
C SER A 187 -33.75 -4.97 8.32
N SER A 188 -34.59 -4.83 9.33
CA SER A 188 -34.92 -3.54 9.96
C SER A 188 -33.72 -2.95 10.71
N ALA A 189 -32.88 -3.79 11.34
CA ALA A 189 -31.69 -3.32 12.04
C ALA A 189 -30.63 -2.77 11.08
N ILE A 190 -30.40 -3.44 9.95
CA ILE A 190 -29.50 -2.95 8.89
C ILE A 190 -30.03 -1.63 8.31
N GLU A 191 -31.33 -1.54 8.04
CA GLU A 191 -31.95 -0.31 7.54
C GLU A 191 -31.78 0.87 8.51
N ARG A 192 -32.02 0.65 9.82
CA ARG A 192 -31.79 1.66 10.86
C ARG A 192 -30.33 2.08 10.94
N CYS A 193 -29.41 1.12 10.83
CA CYS A 193 -27.97 1.38 10.80
C CYS A 193 -27.60 2.30 9.63
N ILE A 194 -28.05 1.97 8.41
CA ILE A 194 -27.79 2.77 7.20
C ILE A 194 -28.44 4.15 7.32
N SER A 195 -29.69 4.21 7.79
CA SER A 195 -30.40 5.48 7.96
C SER A 195 -29.67 6.41 8.95
N ARG A 196 -29.03 5.86 9.98
CA ARG A 196 -28.32 6.63 11.00
C ARG A 196 -26.92 7.05 10.58
N PHE A 197 -26.15 6.15 9.96
CA PHE A 197 -24.72 6.33 9.75
C PHE A 197 -24.30 6.46 8.28
N GLY A 198 -25.21 6.19 7.34
CA GLY A 198 -24.92 6.14 5.92
C GLY A 198 -24.32 4.81 5.47
N LEU A 199 -23.69 4.85 4.30
CA LEU A 199 -23.10 3.70 3.61
C LEU A 199 -21.59 3.92 3.46
N ASP A 200 -20.83 2.84 3.58
CA ASP A 200 -19.43 2.77 3.17
C ASP A 200 -19.28 1.86 1.94
N GLU A 201 -18.06 1.73 1.44
CA GLU A 201 -17.80 0.98 0.22
C GLU A 201 -18.05 -0.52 0.40
N GLU A 202 -17.63 -1.09 1.52
CA GLU A 202 -17.76 -2.51 1.87
C GLU A 202 -19.22 -2.92 2.04
N VAL A 203 -20.02 -2.07 2.68
CA VAL A 203 -21.46 -2.26 2.85
C VAL A 203 -22.17 -2.20 1.50
N ILE A 204 -21.82 -1.26 0.63
CA ILE A 204 -22.40 -1.20 -0.73
C ILE A 204 -22.04 -2.47 -1.50
N ASP A 205 -20.79 -2.91 -1.46
CA ASP A 205 -20.36 -4.12 -2.17
C ASP A 205 -21.11 -5.35 -1.65
N GLY A 206 -21.29 -5.48 -0.33
CA GLY A 206 -22.10 -6.53 0.27
C GLY A 206 -23.57 -6.49 -0.14
N LEU A 207 -24.21 -5.31 -0.04
CA LEU A 207 -25.62 -5.13 -0.41
C LEU A 207 -25.87 -5.32 -1.91
N ALA A 208 -24.90 -4.99 -2.77
CA ALA A 208 -24.99 -5.18 -4.21
C ALA A 208 -25.06 -6.66 -4.64
N THR A 209 -24.63 -7.59 -3.78
CA THR A 209 -24.74 -9.04 -4.04
C THR A 209 -26.10 -9.63 -3.67
N LEU A 210 -26.98 -8.86 -3.03
CA LEU A 210 -28.28 -9.34 -2.58
C LEU A 210 -29.16 -9.74 -3.77
N LYS A 211 -29.78 -10.91 -3.66
CA LYS A 211 -30.76 -11.43 -4.63
C LYS A 211 -32.17 -10.89 -4.40
N ASP A 212 -32.38 -10.06 -3.38
CA ASP A 212 -33.65 -9.41 -3.05
C ASP A 212 -33.68 -7.97 -3.61
N PRO A 213 -34.40 -7.72 -4.72
CA PRO A 213 -34.46 -6.39 -5.33
C PRO A 213 -35.18 -5.36 -4.44
N MET A 214 -36.19 -5.79 -3.69
CA MET A 214 -36.99 -4.89 -2.85
C MET A 214 -36.23 -4.49 -1.59
N GLY A 215 -35.52 -5.43 -0.97
CA GLY A 215 -34.58 -5.12 0.10
C GLY A 215 -33.46 -4.21 -0.37
N SER A 216 -32.85 -4.50 -1.53
CA SER A 216 -31.80 -3.67 -2.11
C SER A 216 -32.28 -2.23 -2.36
N LEU A 217 -33.49 -2.06 -2.90
CA LEU A 217 -34.11 -0.75 -3.09
C LEU A 217 -34.32 -0.03 -1.75
N ARG A 218 -34.83 -0.73 -0.73
CA ARG A 218 -35.03 -0.18 0.62
C ARG A 218 -33.74 0.35 1.24
N TYR A 219 -32.66 -0.42 1.19
CA TYR A 219 -31.36 0.00 1.71
C TYR A 219 -30.75 1.15 0.90
N ALA A 220 -30.91 1.12 -0.43
CA ALA A 220 -30.51 2.23 -1.27
C ALA A 220 -31.24 3.52 -0.89
N MET A 221 -32.56 3.47 -0.67
CA MET A 221 -33.35 4.61 -0.23
C MET A 221 -32.94 5.10 1.16
N ALA A 222 -32.65 4.19 2.11
CA ALA A 222 -32.16 4.55 3.44
C ALA A 222 -30.81 5.29 3.39
N GLY A 223 -29.94 4.96 2.43
CA GLY A 223 -28.65 5.63 2.23
C GLY A 223 -28.72 6.97 1.49
N ALA A 224 -29.81 7.23 0.74
CA ALA A 224 -29.92 8.41 -0.13
C ALA A 224 -29.75 9.76 0.59
N PRO A 225 -30.29 9.99 1.80
CA PRO A 225 -30.09 11.25 2.53
C PRO A 225 -28.63 11.57 2.83
N HIS A 226 -27.77 10.55 2.94
CA HIS A 226 -26.34 10.69 3.23
C HIS A 226 -25.49 11.02 1.99
N PHE A 227 -26.08 11.02 0.79
CA PHE A 227 -25.37 11.30 -0.45
C PHE A 227 -24.63 12.65 -0.42
N ARG A 228 -25.14 13.63 0.35
CA ARG A 228 -24.52 14.94 0.52
C ARG A 228 -23.08 14.87 1.03
N SER A 229 -22.82 13.95 1.95
CA SER A 229 -21.55 13.77 2.66
C SER A 229 -20.74 12.57 2.19
N MET A 230 -21.20 11.84 1.15
CA MET A 230 -20.46 10.70 0.62
C MET A 230 -19.11 11.13 0.04
N THR A 231 -18.10 10.28 0.25
CA THR A 231 -16.82 10.41 -0.44
C THR A 231 -16.99 10.05 -1.92
N LEU A 232 -16.00 10.42 -2.75
CA LEU A 232 -16.03 10.13 -4.18
C LEU A 232 -16.15 8.62 -4.49
N GLY A 233 -15.45 7.78 -3.73
CA GLY A 233 -15.46 6.32 -3.89
C GLY A 233 -16.82 5.72 -3.55
N VAL A 234 -17.35 6.07 -2.38
CA VAL A 234 -18.69 5.66 -1.92
C VAL A 234 -19.77 6.12 -2.90
N ALA A 235 -19.77 7.39 -3.30
CA ALA A 235 -20.76 7.91 -4.24
C ALA A 235 -20.71 7.19 -5.60
N ARG A 236 -19.52 6.87 -6.11
CA ARG A 236 -19.37 6.14 -7.37
C ARG A 236 -19.96 4.73 -7.29
N LYS A 237 -19.65 3.99 -6.22
CA LYS A 237 -20.21 2.64 -6.00
C LYS A 237 -21.72 2.70 -5.79
N TYR A 238 -22.18 3.64 -4.97
CA TYR A 238 -23.60 3.84 -4.67
C TYR A 238 -24.41 4.13 -5.95
N LEU A 239 -23.98 5.09 -6.78
CA LEU A 239 -24.66 5.43 -8.03
C LEU A 239 -24.69 4.24 -9.00
N LYS A 240 -23.58 3.49 -9.10
CA LYS A 240 -23.53 2.28 -9.93
C LYS A 240 -24.52 1.23 -9.43
N TRP A 241 -24.61 1.04 -8.11
CA TRP A 241 -25.49 0.07 -7.48
C TRP A 241 -26.98 0.44 -7.64
N ILE A 242 -27.39 1.68 -7.32
CA ILE A 242 -28.79 2.08 -7.49
C ILE A 242 -29.25 2.02 -8.95
N LYS A 243 -28.32 2.21 -9.91
CA LYS A 243 -28.62 2.08 -11.34
C LYS A 243 -28.90 0.63 -11.76
N SER A 244 -28.32 -0.37 -11.07
CA SER A 244 -28.55 -1.78 -11.38
C SER A 244 -29.79 -2.38 -10.72
N ILE A 245 -30.35 -1.73 -9.69
CA ILE A 245 -31.52 -2.23 -8.97
C ILE A 245 -32.83 -1.81 -9.67
N PRO A 246 -33.83 -2.70 -9.82
CA PRO A 246 -35.17 -2.33 -10.25
C PRO A 246 -35.76 -1.19 -9.41
N GLY A 247 -36.22 -0.11 -10.05
CA GLY A 247 -36.73 1.08 -9.37
C GLY A 247 -35.66 2.04 -8.85
N GLY A 248 -34.39 1.63 -8.73
CA GLY A 248 -33.33 2.45 -8.13
C GLY A 248 -32.98 3.72 -8.91
N LYS A 249 -33.27 3.75 -10.23
CA LYS A 249 -33.14 4.98 -11.04
C LYS A 249 -33.94 6.15 -10.45
N SER A 250 -35.15 5.90 -9.94
CA SER A 250 -36.01 6.94 -9.36
C SER A 250 -35.33 7.72 -8.21
N ILE A 251 -34.41 7.07 -7.49
CA ILE A 251 -33.65 7.65 -6.37
C ILE A 251 -32.83 8.86 -6.82
N TYR A 252 -32.29 8.86 -8.05
CA TYR A 252 -31.45 9.95 -8.58
C TYR A 252 -32.11 11.33 -8.45
N SER A 253 -33.42 11.39 -8.69
CA SER A 253 -34.19 12.63 -8.61
C SER A 253 -34.26 13.20 -7.19
N GLY A 254 -34.30 12.32 -6.18
CA GLY A 254 -34.39 12.68 -4.76
C GLY A 254 -33.04 12.86 -4.07
N LEU A 255 -31.92 12.57 -4.73
CA LEU A 255 -30.61 12.73 -4.11
C LEU A 255 -30.35 14.19 -3.73
N PRO A 256 -29.86 14.46 -2.50
CA PRO A 256 -29.48 15.80 -2.08
C PRO A 256 -28.29 16.33 -2.89
N GLU A 257 -28.13 17.65 -2.93
CA GLU A 257 -27.00 18.27 -3.58
C GLU A 257 -25.69 17.95 -2.83
N PRO A 258 -24.70 17.32 -3.48
CA PRO A 258 -23.48 16.89 -2.82
C PRO A 258 -22.59 18.07 -2.42
N ALA A 259 -21.91 17.94 -1.29
CA ALA A 259 -20.99 18.97 -0.81
C ALA A 259 -19.73 19.12 -1.68
N SER A 260 -19.35 18.04 -2.39
CA SER A 260 -18.19 18.01 -3.27
C SER A 260 -18.60 18.14 -4.74
N SER A 261 -17.98 19.07 -5.46
CA SER A 261 -18.14 19.22 -6.92
C SER A 261 -17.72 17.97 -7.69
N GLN A 262 -16.73 17.22 -7.20
CA GLN A 262 -16.35 15.94 -7.82
C GLN A 262 -17.48 14.90 -7.74
N VAL A 263 -18.17 14.83 -6.58
CA VAL A 263 -19.32 13.95 -6.40
C VAL A 263 -20.50 14.41 -7.28
N ALA A 264 -20.74 15.72 -7.38
CA ALA A 264 -21.71 16.28 -8.32
C ALA A 264 -21.40 15.89 -9.77
N GLY A 265 -20.11 15.94 -10.15
CA GLY A 265 -19.63 15.52 -11.46
C GLY A 265 -19.92 14.05 -11.76
N VAL A 266 -19.65 13.15 -10.79
CA VAL A 266 -19.99 11.73 -10.92
C VAL A 266 -21.50 11.51 -11.00
N LEU A 267 -22.30 12.25 -10.22
CA LEU A 267 -23.76 12.22 -10.31
C LEU A 267 -24.24 12.56 -11.73
N MET A 268 -23.73 13.65 -12.32
CA MET A 268 -24.10 14.06 -13.69
C MET A 268 -23.57 13.11 -14.75
N ALA A 269 -22.37 12.56 -14.58
CA ALA A 269 -21.80 11.57 -15.48
C ALA A 269 -22.63 10.27 -15.52
N GLN A 270 -23.16 9.86 -14.36
CA GLN A 270 -23.95 8.62 -14.22
C GLN A 270 -25.46 8.83 -14.32
N TRP A 271 -25.94 10.07 -14.48
CA TRP A 271 -27.36 10.40 -14.57
C TRP A 271 -28.06 9.56 -15.66
N PRO A 272 -29.12 8.79 -15.31
CA PRO A 272 -29.79 7.93 -16.28
C PRO A 272 -30.41 8.74 -17.41
N GLN A 273 -30.30 8.23 -18.64
CA GLN A 273 -30.78 8.94 -19.83
C GLN A 273 -32.30 8.94 -19.94
N ASP A 274 -32.94 7.94 -19.34
CA ASP A 274 -34.39 7.75 -19.29
C ASP A 274 -35.09 8.61 -18.21
N LEU A 275 -34.35 9.19 -17.27
CA LEU A 275 -34.89 10.16 -16.32
C LEU A 275 -34.87 11.56 -16.91
N PRO A 276 -35.83 12.46 -16.61
CA PRO A 276 -35.73 13.88 -16.94
C PRO A 276 -34.42 14.50 -16.43
N LEU A 277 -34.02 15.62 -17.02
CA LEU A 277 -32.91 16.41 -16.48
C LEU A 277 -33.24 16.83 -15.03
N PRO A 278 -32.22 17.05 -14.18
CA PRO A 278 -32.46 17.61 -12.85
C PRO A 278 -33.25 18.93 -12.93
N PRO A 279 -33.94 19.35 -11.86
CA PRO A 279 -34.63 20.62 -11.82
C PRO A 279 -33.72 21.77 -12.25
N VAL A 280 -34.27 22.73 -13.00
CA VAL A 280 -33.48 23.85 -13.57
C VAL A 280 -32.71 24.60 -12.49
N SER A 281 -33.30 24.78 -11.30
CA SER A 281 -32.63 25.41 -10.14
C SER A 281 -31.36 24.67 -9.69
N ARG A 282 -31.37 23.33 -9.71
CA ARG A 282 -30.19 22.51 -9.38
C ARG A 282 -29.12 22.64 -10.47
N ILE A 283 -29.53 22.69 -11.73
CA ILE A 283 -28.60 22.91 -12.85
C ILE A 283 -27.98 24.30 -12.77
N GLU A 284 -28.77 25.33 -12.44
CA GLU A 284 -28.26 26.70 -12.21
C GLU A 284 -27.23 26.73 -11.08
N SER A 285 -27.49 26.03 -9.96
CA SER A 285 -26.52 25.86 -8.85
C SER A 285 -25.22 25.23 -9.34
N PHE A 286 -25.30 24.13 -10.10
CA PHE A 286 -24.11 23.47 -10.65
C PHE A 286 -23.34 24.33 -11.65
N LEU A 287 -24.01 25.11 -12.49
CA LEU A 287 -23.40 26.06 -13.43
C LEU A 287 -22.80 27.30 -12.73
N ALA A 288 -23.04 27.49 -11.44
CA ALA A 288 -22.34 28.50 -10.64
C ALA A 288 -20.94 28.04 -10.22
N SER A 289 -20.68 26.74 -10.20
CA SER A 289 -19.35 26.17 -9.92
C SER A 289 -18.34 26.56 -11.01
N LYS A 290 -17.07 26.66 -10.62
CA LYS A 290 -15.92 26.81 -11.54
C LYS A 290 -15.19 25.49 -11.80
N ASP A 291 -15.57 24.41 -11.11
CA ASP A 291 -14.90 23.11 -11.16
C ASP A 291 -15.26 22.34 -12.44
N GLU A 292 -14.27 22.05 -13.27
CA GLU A 292 -14.40 21.32 -14.52
C GLU A 292 -14.89 19.88 -14.32
N ALA A 293 -14.60 19.25 -13.17
CA ALA A 293 -15.03 17.90 -12.85
C ALA A 293 -16.57 17.80 -12.78
N LEU A 294 -17.25 18.89 -12.41
CA LEU A 294 -18.70 19.03 -12.45
C LEU A 294 -19.20 19.53 -13.81
N LEU A 295 -18.61 20.62 -14.30
CA LEU A 295 -19.11 21.31 -15.48
C LEU A 295 -19.06 20.42 -16.73
N VAL A 296 -17.97 19.66 -16.95
CA VAL A 296 -17.84 18.84 -18.16
C VAL A 296 -18.93 17.76 -18.24
N PRO A 297 -19.18 16.92 -17.21
CA PRO A 297 -20.29 15.98 -17.24
C PRO A 297 -21.66 16.64 -17.40
N LEU A 298 -21.89 17.77 -16.74
CA LEU A 298 -23.16 18.50 -16.83
C LEU A 298 -23.41 19.02 -18.25
N LEU A 299 -22.42 19.70 -18.84
CA LEU A 299 -22.52 20.22 -20.21
C LEU A 299 -22.72 19.09 -21.22
N ARG A 300 -22.10 17.91 -21.01
CA ARG A 300 -22.34 16.73 -21.85
C ARG A 300 -23.79 16.25 -21.78
N GLN A 301 -24.43 16.31 -20.60
CA GLN A 301 -25.84 15.95 -20.45
C GLN A 301 -26.75 16.97 -21.15
N LEU A 302 -26.49 18.27 -20.95
CA LEU A 302 -27.24 19.34 -21.62
C LEU A 302 -27.09 19.28 -23.14
N TYR A 303 -25.87 19.03 -23.64
CA TYR A 303 -25.62 18.87 -25.06
C TYR A 303 -26.41 17.72 -25.67
N ARG A 304 -26.43 16.54 -25.02
CA ARG A 304 -27.16 15.37 -25.56
C ARG A 304 -28.66 15.59 -25.58
N ARG A 305 -29.21 16.20 -24.53
CA ARG A 305 -30.65 16.22 -24.24
C ARG A 305 -31.35 17.51 -24.67
N GLY A 306 -30.59 18.53 -25.04
CA GLY A 306 -31.09 19.88 -25.25
C GLY A 306 -30.92 20.70 -23.98
N CYS A 307 -30.42 21.93 -24.15
CA CYS A 307 -30.29 22.89 -23.08
C CYS A 307 -31.59 23.70 -22.98
N PRO A 308 -32.22 23.80 -21.79
CA PRO A 308 -33.33 24.72 -21.57
C PRO A 308 -32.98 26.17 -21.93
N ASP A 309 -33.89 26.90 -22.58
CA ASP A 309 -33.66 28.27 -23.08
C ASP A 309 -33.22 29.24 -21.98
N ARG A 310 -33.81 29.12 -20.79
CA ARG A 310 -33.45 29.91 -19.60
C ARG A 310 -31.97 29.83 -19.24
N LEU A 311 -31.32 28.69 -19.52
CA LEU A 311 -29.91 28.47 -19.22
C LEU A 311 -28.97 28.98 -20.32
N MET A 312 -29.48 29.30 -21.52
CA MET A 312 -28.65 29.63 -22.68
C MET A 312 -27.78 30.87 -22.48
N LEU A 313 -28.29 31.90 -21.81
CA LEU A 313 -27.51 33.09 -21.45
C LEU A 313 -26.30 32.72 -20.58
N ARG A 314 -26.49 31.81 -19.62
CA ARG A 314 -25.42 31.35 -18.73
C ARG A 314 -24.41 30.50 -19.47
N ILE A 315 -24.86 29.60 -20.36
CA ILE A 315 -23.98 28.76 -21.18
C ILE A 315 -23.13 29.62 -22.13
N ARG A 316 -23.69 30.65 -22.75
CA ARG A 316 -22.93 31.61 -23.57
C ARG A 316 -21.84 32.30 -22.77
N ALA A 317 -22.17 32.80 -21.57
CA ALA A 317 -21.18 33.41 -20.69
C ALA A 317 -20.04 32.45 -20.30
N ILE A 318 -20.35 31.17 -20.02
CA ILE A 318 -19.33 30.14 -19.74
C ILE A 318 -18.46 29.90 -20.99
N SER A 319 -19.04 29.86 -22.18
CA SER A 319 -18.32 29.59 -23.43
C SER A 319 -17.30 30.67 -23.81
N GLU A 320 -17.50 31.90 -23.34
CA GLU A 320 -16.61 33.03 -23.55
C GLU A 320 -15.55 33.13 -22.45
N LYS A 321 -15.97 32.98 -21.19
CA LYS A 321 -15.15 33.26 -20.00
C LYS A 321 -14.36 32.07 -19.46
N SER A 322 -14.69 30.83 -19.86
CA SER A 322 -13.99 29.64 -19.35
C SER A 322 -12.56 29.56 -19.87
N GLU A 323 -11.62 29.33 -18.95
CA GLU A 323 -10.21 29.04 -19.23
C GLU A 323 -9.99 27.57 -19.59
N ASP A 324 -10.79 26.66 -19.02
CA ASP A 324 -10.68 25.22 -19.30
C ASP A 324 -11.12 24.89 -20.75
N PRO A 325 -10.27 24.23 -21.55
CA PRO A 325 -10.57 23.90 -22.94
C PRO A 325 -11.79 22.99 -23.13
N ALA A 326 -12.00 22.02 -22.22
CA ALA A 326 -13.09 21.06 -22.34
C ALA A 326 -14.44 21.71 -22.02
N VAL A 327 -14.52 22.48 -20.94
CA VAL A 327 -15.71 23.28 -20.58
C VAL A 327 -16.05 24.25 -21.70
N LYS A 328 -15.04 24.91 -22.27
CA LYS A 328 -15.21 25.83 -23.41
C LYS A 328 -15.70 25.13 -24.66
N ALA A 329 -15.15 23.97 -25.00
CA ALA A 329 -15.56 23.19 -26.17
C ALA A 329 -17.02 22.72 -26.06
N TRP A 330 -17.40 22.13 -24.92
CA TRP A 330 -18.77 21.64 -24.70
C TRP A 330 -19.81 22.75 -24.64
N SER A 331 -19.51 23.86 -23.96
CA SER A 331 -20.43 25.02 -23.89
C SER A 331 -20.62 25.65 -25.27
N ARG A 332 -19.56 25.82 -26.07
CA ARG A 332 -19.67 26.30 -27.46
C ARG A 332 -20.50 25.36 -28.34
N ALA A 333 -20.29 24.05 -28.21
CA ALA A 333 -21.07 23.06 -28.96
C ALA A 333 -22.58 23.17 -28.68
N ILE A 334 -22.97 23.45 -27.43
CA ILE A 334 -24.38 23.70 -27.06
C ILE A 334 -24.89 24.99 -27.72
N VAL A 335 -24.12 26.08 -27.65
CA VAL A 335 -24.50 27.37 -28.26
C VAL A 335 -24.68 27.22 -29.77
N CYS A 336 -23.73 26.62 -30.49
CA CYS A 336 -23.83 26.40 -31.93
C CYS A 336 -25.02 25.50 -32.30
N ARG A 337 -25.34 24.49 -31.49
CA ARG A 337 -26.50 23.63 -31.74
C ARG A 337 -27.82 24.40 -31.64
N SER A 338 -27.91 25.37 -30.71
CA SER A 338 -29.11 26.18 -30.50
C SER A 338 -29.36 27.24 -31.58
N THR A 339 -28.35 27.59 -32.38
CA THR A 339 -28.47 28.60 -33.46
C THR A 339 -28.81 27.98 -34.81
N VAL A 340 -28.77 26.65 -34.93
CA VAL A 340 -29.00 25.90 -36.18
C VAL A 340 -30.43 25.32 -36.24
N VAL A 341 -31.17 25.37 -35.12
CA VAL A 341 -32.61 25.04 -35.01
C VAL A 341 -33.37 26.35 -34.92
#